data_AF-A0A3B8JZP6-F1
#
_entry.id   AF-A0A3B8JZP6-F1
#
_cell.length_a   1.000
_cell.length_b   1.000
_cell.length_c   1.000
_cell.angle_alpha   90.00
_cell.angle_beta   90.00
_cell.angle_gamma   90.00
#
_symmetry.space_group_name_H-M   'P 1'
#
loop_
_entity.id
_entity.type
_entity.pdbx_description
1 polymer ?
#
loop_
_entity_poly.entity_id
_entity_poly.type
_entity_poly.pdbx_seq_one_letter_code
_entity_poly.pdbx_strand_id
1 'polypeptide(L)'
;MEKKELFRSKMLAYRDAFLKEYGTVLCPQIHKLLFGRSFILSDDGQREEFLNIPDHAEKCATVVAKAARLAAEIILEDEILIYEL
;
A
#
# COMPACT_ATOMS: atom_id res chain seq x y z
N MET A 1 18.73 -3.98 19.82
CA MET A 1 18.73 -3.06 18.65
C MET A 1 18.19 -1.72 19.12
N GLU A 2 18.82 -0.60 18.78
CA GLU A 2 18.33 0.74 19.17
C GLU A 2 16.95 0.96 18.52
N LYS A 3 15.95 1.50 19.25
CA LYS A 3 14.55 1.61 18.77
C LYS A 3 14.42 2.26 17.39
N LYS A 4 15.31 3.22 17.09
CA LYS A 4 15.40 3.90 15.80
C LYS A 4 15.78 2.96 14.66
N GLU A 5 16.70 2.04 14.90
CA GLU A 5 17.15 1.06 13.90
C GLU A 5 16.08 -0.01 13.66
N LEU A 6 15.40 -0.45 14.72
CA LEU A 6 14.23 -1.34 14.59
C LEU A 6 13.15 -0.71 13.71
N PHE A 7 12.74 0.52 14.03
CA PHE A 7 11.75 1.25 13.24
C PHE A 7 12.18 1.35 11.77
N ARG A 8 13.43 1.75 11.51
CA ARG A 8 13.96 1.87 10.15
C ARG A 8 13.90 0.55 9.41
N SER A 9 14.33 -0.55 10.02
CA SER A 9 14.33 -1.88 9.42
C SER A 9 12.91 -2.35 9.06
N LYS A 10 11.93 -2.16 9.95
CA LYS A 10 10.53 -2.53 9.71
C LYS A 10 9.88 -1.70 8.61
N MET A 11 10.16 -0.40 8.58
CA MET A 11 9.66 0.47 7.49
C MET A 11 10.22 0.07 6.13
N LEU A 12 11.50 -0.34 6.07
CA LEU A 12 12.10 -0.85 4.84
C LEU A 12 11.47 -2.19 4.44
N ALA A 13 11.29 -3.12 5.37
CA ALA A 13 10.62 -4.39 5.12
C ALA A 13 9.19 -4.20 4.59
N TYR A 14 8.42 -3.30 5.20
CA TYR A 14 7.08 -2.94 4.74
C TYR A 14 7.08 -2.41 3.30
N ARG A 15 7.95 -1.44 3.03
CA ARG A 15 8.09 -0.85 1.68
C ARG A 15 8.47 -1.91 0.66
N ASP A 16 9.43 -2.76 0.98
CA ASP A 16 9.95 -3.77 0.06
C ASP A 16 8.91 -4.87 -0.21
N ALA A 17 8.12 -5.26 0.81
CA ALA A 17 6.99 -6.16 0.65
C ALA A 17 5.90 -5.56 -0.27
N PHE A 18 5.57 -4.28 -0.09
CA PHE A 18 4.62 -3.59 -0.97
C PHE A 18 5.14 -3.47 -2.41
N LEU A 19 6.44 -3.12 -2.57
CA LEU A 19 7.10 -3.06 -3.87
C LEU A 19 7.15 -4.42 -4.57
N LYS A 20 7.32 -5.52 -3.84
CA LYS A 20 7.28 -6.86 -4.42
C LYS A 20 5.92 -7.20 -5.03
N GLU A 21 4.84 -6.71 -4.44
CA GLU A 21 3.48 -6.94 -4.94
C GLU A 21 3.14 -6.04 -6.15
N TYR A 22 3.42 -4.74 -6.05
CA TYR A 22 2.92 -3.75 -7.01
C TYR A 22 4.00 -3.13 -7.91
N GLY A 23 5.28 -3.38 -7.64
CA GLY A 23 6.41 -2.76 -8.35
C GLY A 23 6.58 -1.26 -8.11
N THR A 24 5.71 -0.64 -7.29
CA THR A 24 5.70 0.78 -6.99
C THR A 24 4.98 1.07 -5.67
N VAL A 25 5.25 2.24 -5.09
CA VAL A 25 4.51 2.81 -3.95
C VAL A 25 3.67 4.03 -4.35
N LEU A 26 3.60 4.36 -5.65
CA LEU A 26 2.97 5.57 -6.15
C LEU A 26 1.59 5.28 -6.76
N CYS A 27 0.54 5.92 -6.23
CA CYS A 27 -0.83 5.78 -6.75
C CYS A 27 -0.94 5.99 -8.28
N PRO A 28 -0.29 7.00 -8.91
CA PRO A 28 -0.36 7.15 -10.36
C PRO A 28 0.19 5.94 -11.15
N GLN A 29 1.18 5.22 -10.61
CA GLN A 29 1.67 3.99 -11.24
C GLN A 29 0.73 2.82 -10.98
N ILE A 30 0.15 2.72 -9.79
CA ILE A 30 -0.90 1.75 -9.46
C ILE A 30 -2.13 1.96 -10.37
N HIS A 31 -2.53 3.20 -10.66
CA HIS A 31 -3.60 3.49 -11.60
C HIS A 31 -3.30 2.91 -12.99
N LYS A 32 -2.05 2.99 -13.47
CA LYS A 32 -1.66 2.37 -14.75
C LYS A 32 -1.83 0.85 -14.72
N LEU A 33 -1.51 0.21 -13.59
CA LEU A 33 -1.69 -1.24 -13.42
C LEU A 33 -3.17 -1.65 -13.38
N LEU A 34 -4.02 -0.87 -12.71
CA LEU A 34 -5.43 -1.22 -12.49
C LEU A 34 -6.37 -0.76 -13.60
N PHE A 35 -6.06 0.37 -14.24
CA PHE A 35 -6.96 1.11 -15.14
C PHE A 35 -6.31 1.46 -16.49
N GLY A 36 -5.06 1.07 -16.73
CA GLY A 36 -4.36 1.30 -17.99
C GLY A 36 -3.80 2.72 -18.19
N ARG A 37 -4.15 3.68 -17.33
CA ARG A 37 -3.58 5.04 -17.32
C ARG A 37 -3.50 5.63 -15.92
N SER A 38 -2.73 6.70 -15.77
CA SER A 38 -2.76 7.54 -14.57
C SER A 38 -3.83 8.62 -14.67
N PHE A 39 -4.22 9.16 -13.52
CA PHE A 39 -5.17 10.28 -13.40
C PHE A 39 -4.58 11.34 -12.50
N ILE A 40 -4.76 12.61 -12.88
CA ILE A 40 -4.41 13.76 -12.05
C ILE A 40 -5.66 14.11 -11.23
N LEU A 41 -5.72 13.68 -9.97
CA LEU A 41 -6.94 13.83 -9.17
C LEU A 41 -7.23 15.27 -8.70
N SER A 42 -6.26 16.17 -8.85
CA SER A 42 -6.44 17.62 -8.64
C SER A 42 -7.06 18.32 -9.85
N ASP A 43 -7.13 17.64 -11.00
CA ASP A 43 -7.87 18.10 -12.17
C ASP A 43 -9.30 17.54 -12.07
N ASP A 44 -10.30 18.42 -12.06
CA ASP A 44 -11.69 18.03 -11.79
C ASP A 44 -12.23 17.05 -12.84
N GLY A 45 -11.89 17.26 -14.12
CA GLY A 45 -12.31 16.39 -15.22
C GLY A 45 -11.73 14.98 -15.09
N GLN A 46 -10.42 14.87 -14.85
CA GLN A 46 -9.79 13.56 -14.62
C GLN A 46 -10.23 12.90 -13.33
N ARG A 47 -10.56 13.66 -12.28
CA ARG A 47 -11.15 13.11 -11.06
C ARG A 47 -12.51 12.49 -11.35
N GLU A 48 -13.36 13.17 -12.11
CA GLU A 48 -14.66 12.64 -12.50
C GLU A 48 -14.52 11.39 -13.38
N GLU A 49 -13.64 11.41 -14.39
CA GLU A 49 -13.32 10.22 -15.20
C GLU A 49 -12.92 9.03 -14.32
N PHE A 50 -12.04 9.26 -13.33
CA PHE A 50 -11.57 8.22 -12.41
C PHE A 50 -12.70 7.67 -11.54
N LEU A 51 -13.52 8.54 -10.94
CA LEU A 51 -14.63 8.14 -10.06
C LEU A 51 -15.73 7.39 -10.81
N ASN A 52 -15.89 7.65 -12.11
CA ASN A 52 -16.85 6.96 -12.97
C ASN A 52 -16.36 5.62 -13.52
N ILE A 53 -15.09 5.23 -13.26
CA ILE A 53 -14.61 3.90 -13.64
C ILE A 53 -15.39 2.84 -12.84
N PRO A 54 -15.98 1.84 -13.51
CA PRO A 54 -16.61 0.72 -12.83
C PRO A 54 -15.62 0.02 -11.90
N ASP A 55 -16.08 -0.25 -10.68
CA ASP A 55 -15.34 -0.91 -9.61
C ASP A 55 -14.05 -0.18 -9.17
N HIS A 56 -13.91 1.13 -9.41
CA HIS A 56 -12.70 1.86 -9.01
C HIS A 56 -12.48 1.79 -7.49
N ALA A 57 -13.56 1.86 -6.71
CA ALA A 57 -13.53 1.87 -5.26
C ALA A 57 -13.04 0.52 -4.73
N GLU A 58 -13.55 -0.59 -5.25
CA GLU A 58 -13.19 -1.96 -4.91
C GLU A 58 -11.73 -2.26 -5.29
N LYS A 59 -11.32 -1.82 -6.49
CA LYS A 59 -9.94 -2.01 -6.97
C LYS A 59 -8.94 -1.23 -6.12
N CYS A 60 -9.21 0.03 -5.81
CA CYS A 60 -8.35 0.81 -4.91
C CYS A 60 -8.39 0.26 -3.47
N ALA A 61 -9.55 -0.16 -2.97
CA ALA A 61 -9.69 -0.76 -1.64
C ALA A 61 -8.88 -2.06 -1.52
N THR A 62 -8.78 -2.86 -2.58
CA THR A 62 -7.94 -4.07 -2.59
C THR A 62 -6.46 -3.75 -2.35
N VAL A 63 -5.95 -2.68 -2.98
CA VAL A 63 -4.57 -2.21 -2.78
C VAL A 63 -4.36 -1.75 -1.33
N VAL A 64 -5.30 -0.97 -0.79
CA VAL A 64 -5.25 -0.48 0.60
C VAL A 64 -5.35 -1.63 1.60
N ALA A 65 -6.22 -2.61 1.36
CA ALA A 65 -6.37 -3.78 2.22
C ALA A 65 -5.06 -4.60 2.29
N LYS A 66 -4.37 -4.76 1.16
CA LYS A 66 -3.04 -5.40 1.12
C LYS A 66 -2.02 -4.60 1.94
N ALA A 67 -1.97 -3.28 1.76
CA ALA A 67 -1.10 -2.40 2.52
C ALA A 67 -1.34 -2.51 4.04
N ALA A 68 -2.60 -2.42 4.46
CA ALA A 68 -2.99 -2.53 5.87
C ALA A 68 -2.61 -3.90 6.46
N ARG A 69 -2.84 -4.99 5.71
CA ARG A 69 -2.44 -6.34 6.12
C ARG A 69 -0.93 -6.45 6.31
N LEU A 70 -0.11 -5.99 5.34
CA LEU A 70 1.35 -6.04 5.45
C LEU A 70 1.87 -5.25 6.66
N ALA A 71 1.26 -4.08 6.93
CA ALA A 71 1.60 -3.29 8.10
C ALA A 71 1.25 -4.04 9.39
N ALA A 72 0.06 -4.64 9.47
CA ALA A 72 -0.37 -5.42 10.62
C ALA A 72 0.54 -6.63 10.87
N GLU A 73 0.92 -7.37 9.83
CA GLU A 73 1.86 -8.51 9.92
C GLU A 73 3.19 -8.07 10.56
N ILE A 74 3.78 -6.96 10.10
CA ILE A 74 5.06 -6.45 10.61
C ILE A 74 4.96 -5.92 12.06
N ILE A 75 3.82 -5.35 12.44
CA ILE A 75 3.59 -4.89 13.82
C ILE A 75 3.44 -6.09 14.74
N LEU A 76 2.64 -7.09 14.35
CA LEU A 76 2.33 -8.27 15.15
C LEU A 76 3.50 -9.26 15.23
N GLU A 77 4.44 -9.25 14.29
CA GLU A 77 5.71 -10.01 14.41
C GLU A 77 6.40 -9.81 15.76
N ASP A 78 6.35 -8.58 16.32
CA ASP A 78 6.95 -8.28 17.62
C ASP A 78 6.06 -8.74 18.80
N GLU A 79 4.74 -8.84 18.61
CA GLU A 79 3.80 -9.27 19.65
C GLU A 79 3.74 -10.80 19.79
N ILE A 80 3.89 -11.55 18.70
CA ILE A 80 3.88 -13.02 18.71
C ILE A 80 5.09 -13.58 19.48
N LEU A 81 6.23 -12.88 19.46
CA LEU A 81 7.42 -13.20 20.26
C LEU A 81 7.23 -13.03 21.79
N ILE A 82 6.13 -12.40 22.24
CA ILE A 82 5.82 -12.20 23.67
C ILE A 82 5.01 -13.38 24.23
N TYR A 83 4.31 -14.14 23.38
CA TYR A 83 3.43 -15.24 23.80
C TYR A 83 4.03 -16.65 23.58
N GLU A 84 5.22 -16.76 22.99
CA GLU A 84 5.97 -18.03 22.86
C GLU A 84 7.13 -18.17 23.89
N LEU A 85 7.16 -17.34 24.94
CA LEU A 85 8.10 -17.43 26.07
C LEU A 85 7.43 -17.85 27.38
#